data_AF-A0A387BRP6-F1
#
_entry.id   AF-A0A387BRP6-F1
#
_cell.length_a   1.000
_cell.length_b   1.000
_cell.length_c   1.000
_cell.angle_alpha   90.00
_cell.angle_beta   90.00
_cell.angle_gamma   90.00
#
_symmetry.space_group_name_H-M   'P 1'
#
loop_
_entity.id
_entity.type
_entity.pdbx_description
1 polymer ?
#
loop_
_entity_poly.entity_id
_entity_poly.type
_entity_poly.pdbx_seq_one_letter_code
_entity_poly.pdbx_strand_id
1 'polypeptide(L)'
;MATRDIKIRNLDAKVVAKIDGLARRKGQTREEYLRLLLRRLSEAEVLVQRTNHYEAVERQLIDKLEQYSVQLEEIKRGLEW
;
A
#
# COMPACT_ATOMS: atom_id res chain seq x y z
N MET A 1 23.94 -12.82 -9.60
CA MET A 1 23.08 -11.65 -9.88
C MET A 1 23.94 -10.40 -9.77
N ALA A 2 23.86 -9.49 -10.74
CA ALA A 2 24.65 -8.25 -10.68
C ALA A 2 24.07 -7.33 -9.59
N THR A 3 24.88 -7.00 -8.59
CA THR A 3 24.54 -6.02 -7.56
C THR A 3 24.48 -4.63 -8.21
N ARG A 4 23.34 -3.94 -8.09
CA ARG A 4 23.18 -2.56 -8.57
C ARG A 4 23.29 -1.61 -7.39
N ASP A 5 24.37 -0.84 -7.36
CA ASP A 5 24.60 0.15 -6.31
C ASP A 5 23.96 1.50 -6.66
N ILE A 6 23.43 2.19 -5.64
CA ILE A 6 22.87 3.53 -5.78
C ILE A 6 23.78 4.52 -5.03
N LYS A 7 24.20 5.59 -5.71
CA LYS A 7 24.92 6.71 -5.10
C LYS A 7 24.03 7.95 -5.07
N ILE A 8 23.68 8.39 -3.87
CA ILE A 8 22.94 9.64 -3.65
C ILE A 8 23.95 10.75 -3.35
N ARG A 9 23.94 11.83 -4.13
CA ARG A 9 24.89 12.95 -4.04
C ARG A 9 24.19 14.21 -3.55
N ASN A 10 24.99 15.19 -3.11
CA ASN A 10 24.54 16.54 -2.75
C ASN A 10 23.49 16.57 -1.61
N LEU A 11 23.62 15.66 -0.64
CA LEU A 11 22.85 15.73 0.60
C LEU A 11 23.51 16.73 1.56
N ASP A 12 22.70 17.59 2.17
CA ASP A 12 23.15 18.44 3.27
C ASP A 12 23.72 17.56 4.40
N ALA A 13 24.86 17.97 4.96
CA ALA A 13 25.51 17.30 6.08
C ALA A 13 24.55 17.07 7.26
N LYS A 14 23.62 18.00 7.52
CA LYS A 14 22.59 17.86 8.55
C LYS A 14 21.65 16.69 8.29
N VAL A 15 21.30 16.45 7.02
CA VAL A 15 20.46 15.31 6.63
C VAL A 15 21.22 14.00 6.85
N VAL A 16 22.48 13.93 6.43
CA VAL A 16 23.32 12.74 6.63
C VAL A 16 23.48 12.43 8.13
N ALA A 17 23.75 13.45 8.96
CA ALA A 17 23.88 13.29 10.40
C ALA A 17 22.58 12.81 11.05
N LYS A 18 21.42 13.30 10.57
CA LYS A 18 20.11 12.83 11.04
C LYS A 18 19.87 11.36 10.70
N ILE A 19 20.22 10.94 9.48
CA ILE A 19 20.13 9.54 9.04
C ILE A 19 21.02 8.65 9.92
N ASP A 20 22.25 9.08 10.18
CA ASP A 20 23.17 8.35 11.06
C ASP A 20 22.62 8.19 12.47
N GLY A 21 22.08 9.28 13.05
CA GLY A 21 21.45 9.24 14.36
C GLY A 21 20.26 8.28 14.40
N LEU A 22 19.44 8.24 13.34
CA LEU A 22 18.32 7.31 13.22
C LEU A 22 18.77 5.86 13.12
N ALA A 23 19.78 5.58 12.30
CA ALA A 23 20.35 4.24 12.13
C ALA A 23 20.97 3.74 13.44
N ARG A 24 21.78 4.58 14.11
CA ARG A 24 22.41 4.26 15.41
C ARG A 24 21.38 3.95 16.49
N ARG A 25 20.32 4.74 16.61
CA ARG A 25 19.22 4.47 17.58
C ARG A 25 18.56 3.11 17.37
N LYS A 26 18.65 2.55 16.16
CA LYS A 26 18.08 1.25 15.80
C LYS A 26 19.12 0.13 15.79
N GLY A 27 20.37 0.40 16.17
CA GLY A 27 21.46 -0.57 16.09
C GLY A 27 21.81 -0.99 14.65
N GLN A 28 21.52 -0.15 13.67
CA GLN A 28 21.70 -0.42 12.24
C GLN A 28 22.83 0.44 11.67
N THR A 29 23.49 -0.06 10.62
CA THR A 29 24.34 0.79 9.76
C THR A 29 23.47 1.75 8.95
N ARG A 30 24.06 2.85 8.47
CA ARG A 30 23.39 3.79 7.55
C ARG A 30 22.83 3.06 6.33
N GLU A 31 23.60 2.13 5.77
CA GLU A 31 23.23 1.39 4.56
C GLU A 31 22.00 0.50 4.82
N GLU A 32 22.03 -0.31 5.87
CA GLU A 32 20.91 -1.18 6.26
C GLU A 32 19.64 -0.36 6.53
N TYR A 33 19.78 0.76 7.24
CA TYR A 33 18.67 1.66 7.53
C TYR A 33 18.04 2.21 6.24
N LEU A 34 18.86 2.69 5.30
CA LEU A 34 18.38 3.23 4.02
C LEU A 34 17.76 2.12 3.16
N ARG A 35 18.36 0.93 3.12
CA ARG A 35 17.82 -0.22 2.38
C ARG A 35 16.44 -0.62 2.90
N LEU A 36 16.27 -0.69 4.23
CA LEU A 36 14.99 -0.98 4.85
C LEU A 36 13.95 0.11 4.56
N LEU A 37 14.37 1.38 4.63
CA LEU A 37 13.48 2.51 4.34
C LEU A 37 13.00 2.51 2.88
N LEU A 38 13.91 2.31 1.93
CA LEU A 38 13.59 2.23 0.50
C LEU A 38 12.64 1.06 0.21
N ARG A 39 12.87 -0.10 0.83
CA ARG A 39 11.97 -1.25 0.71
C ARG A 39 10.56 -0.92 1.20
N ARG A 40 10.43 -0.34 2.39
CA ARG A 40 9.13 0.07 2.94
C ARG A 40 8.41 1.08 2.05
N LEU A 41 9.15 2.03 1.47
CA LEU A 41 8.59 3.00 0.52
C LEU A 41 8.06 2.30 -0.73
N SER A 42 8.82 1.34 -1.29
CA SER A 42 8.36 0.56 -2.46
C SER A 42 7.15 -0.33 -2.17
N GLU A 43 7.06 -0.88 -0.95
CA GLU A 43 5.95 -1.74 -0.55
C GLU A 43 4.70 -0.93 -0.19
N ALA A 44 4.85 0.27 0.38
CA ALA A 44 3.74 1.13 0.77
C ALA A 44 2.87 1.55 -0.42
N GLU A 45 3.49 1.90 -1.55
CA GLU A 45 2.74 2.25 -2.77
C GLU A 45 1.93 1.05 -3.28
N VAL A 46 2.54 -0.14 -3.31
CA VAL A 46 1.87 -1.38 -3.71
C VAL A 46 0.72 -1.72 -2.77
N LEU A 47 0.92 -1.53 -1.46
CA LEU A 47 -0.12 -1.74 -0.45
C LEU A 47 -1.31 -0.80 -0.67
N VAL A 48 -1.07 0.49 -0.86
CA VAL A 48 -2.12 1.48 -1.15
C VAL A 48 -2.89 1.12 -2.42
N GLN A 49 -2.19 0.77 -3.50
CA GLN A 49 -2.83 0.35 -4.76
C GLN A 49 -3.71 -0.89 -4.56
N ARG A 50 -3.23 -1.88 -3.78
CA ARG A 50 -4.01 -3.08 -3.47
C ARG A 50 -5.23 -2.78 -2.61
N THR A 51 -5.08 -1.95 -1.58
CA THR A 51 -6.21 -1.52 -0.73
C THR A 51 -7.28 -0.85 -1.58
N ASN A 52 -6.91 0.12 -2.42
CA ASN A 52 -7.85 0.81 -3.32
C ASN A 52 -8.56 -0.17 -4.27
N HIS A 53 -7.84 -1.18 -4.78
CA HIS A 53 -8.43 -2.22 -5.62
C HIS A 53 -9.46 -3.05 -4.84
N TYR A 54 -9.12 -3.50 -3.63
CA TYR A 54 -10.04 -4.29 -2.81
C TYR A 54 -11.28 -3.49 -2.40
N GLU A 55 -11.13 -2.22 -2.04
CA GLU A 55 -12.26 -1.33 -1.75
C GLU A 55 -13.18 -1.15 -2.97
N ALA A 56 -12.60 -1.05 -4.17
CA ALA A 56 -13.40 -0.96 -5.40
C ALA A 56 -14.18 -2.26 -5.69
N VAL A 57 -13.56 -3.42 -5.47
CA VAL A 57 -14.21 -4.72 -5.63
C VAL A 57 -15.30 -4.92 -4.58
N GLU A 58 -15.05 -4.54 -3.34
CA GLU A 58 -16.03 -4.60 -2.25
C GLU A 58 -17.28 -3.78 -2.57
N ARG A 59 -17.11 -2.54 -3.04
CA ARG A 59 -18.24 -1.71 -3.49
C ARG A 59 -19.04 -2.36 -4.61
N GLN A 60 -18.37 -2.90 -5.63
CA GLN A 60 -19.05 -3.60 -6.72
C GLN A 60 -19.84 -4.82 -6.25
N LEU A 61 -19.33 -5.54 -5.24
CA LEU A 61 -20.06 -6.67 -4.64
C LEU A 61 -21.30 -6.20 -3.88
N ILE A 62 -21.18 -5.13 -3.09
CA ILE A 62 -22.31 -4.53 -2.36
C ILE A 62 -23.38 -4.08 -3.36
N ASP A 63 -23.00 -3.30 -4.38
CA ASP A 63 -23.94 -2.80 -5.40
C ASP A 63 -24.68 -3.95 -6.10
N LYS A 64 -23.97 -5.04 -6.44
CA LYS A 64 -24.60 -6.22 -7.05
C LYS A 64 -25.55 -6.95 -6.10
N LEU A 65 -25.19 -7.08 -4.82
CA LEU A 65 -26.04 -7.71 -3.82
C LEU A 65 -27.33 -6.91 -3.61
N GLU A 66 -27.23 -5.58 -3.58
CA GLU A 66 -28.39 -4.70 -3.52
C GLU A 66 -29.28 -4.85 -4.75
N GLN A 67 -28.69 -4.86 -5.94
CA GLN A 67 -29.43 -5.11 -7.20
C GLN A 67 -30.16 -6.46 -7.17
N TYR A 68 -29.49 -7.53 -6.75
CA TYR A 68 -30.12 -8.84 -6.65
C TYR A 68 -31.22 -8.89 -5.59
N SER A 69 -31.03 -8.19 -4.47
CA SER A 69 -32.08 -8.10 -3.44
C SER A 69 -33.33 -7.42 -3.99
N VAL A 70 -33.17 -6.32 -4.74
CA VAL A 70 -34.30 -5.62 -5.37
C VAL A 70 -35.01 -6.53 -6.37
N GLN A 71 -34.24 -7.18 -7.26
CA GLN A 71 -34.80 -8.10 -8.25
C GLN A 71 -35.56 -9.27 -7.62
N LEU A 72 -35.05 -9.84 -6.52
CA LEU A 72 -35.73 -10.91 -5.81
C LEU A 72 -37.07 -10.45 -5.21
N GLU A 73 -37.12 -9.24 -4.65
CA GLU A 73 -38.37 -8.68 -4.12
C GLU A 73 -39.38 -8.38 -5.23
N GLU A 74 -38.93 -7.94 -6.41
CA GLU A 74 -39.81 -7.77 -7.57
C GLU A 74 -40.37 -9.11 -8.08
N ILE A 75 -39.52 -10.14 -8.17
CA ILE A 75 -39.94 -11.49 -8.59
C ILE A 75 -40.93 -12.08 -7.59
N LYS A 76 -40.69 -11.95 -6.28
CA LYS A 76 -41.64 -12.40 -5.25
C LYS A 76 -43.00 -11.73 -5.40
N ARG A 77 -43.02 -10.40 -5.54
CA ARG A 77 -44.27 -9.66 -5.76
C ARG A 77 -44.99 -10.09 -7.03
N GLY A 78 -44.27 -10.41 -8.10
CA GLY A 78 -44.87 -10.92 -9.34
C GLY A 78 -45.43 -12.35 -9.25
N LEU A 79 -44.96 -13.16 -8.29
CA LEU A 79 -45.43 -14.53 -8.03
C LEU A 79 -46.61 -14.60 -7.05
N GLU A 80 -46.85 -13.56 -6.26
CA GLU A 80 -47.96 -13.46 -5.30
C GLU A 80 -49.29 -12.99 -5.93
N TRP A 81 -49.38 -12.92 -7.27
CA TRP A 81 -50.62 -12.67 -8.05
C TRP A 81 -51.10 -13.92 -8.79
#